data_AF-A0AAD7GT76-F1
#
_entry.id   AF-A0AAD7GT76-F1
#
_cell.length_a   1.000
_cell.length_b   1.000
_cell.length_c   1.000
_cell.angle_alpha   90.00
_cell.angle_beta   90.00
_cell.angle_gamma   90.00
#
_symmetry.space_group_name_H-M   'P 1'
#
loop_
_entity.id
_entity.type
_entity.pdbx_description
1 polymer ?
#
loop_
_entity_poly.entity_id
_entity_poly.type
_entity_poly.pdbx_seq_one_letter_code
_entity_poly.pdbx_strand_id
1 'polypeptide(L)'
;MSRDASMKFTPASVGDSYDKMSQCSHCYKEPTKKPFPVCASCKEASFCSKECQAKAWPLHKTFCQHRKKAVAAMAHSPSSPEFPPFAIRKHLLTDFIELIWAKSAFSSALILEGGIDNFAFDKRVIFVLLKYRPDCNENPSVAFSVEGCALMTELQMEALFGQRRVGGAMEAMIDAQSRASHAGYRGLLHVYFKMEDHIVAEAYPQAHVLGDVGEVHRKYVVTVDHTKWVTRVQQFVRDGLVMRAPAENVLMMQLGRMSMKKGKWVWVQLTKAELVQLGYPSHFPGLLF
;
A
#
# COMPACT_ATOMS: atom_id res chain seq x y z
N MET A 1 -25.08 6.94 19.86
CA MET A 1 -25.08 5.51 19.47
C MET A 1 -23.80 5.24 18.71
N SER A 2 -22.90 4.49 19.36
CA SER A 2 -21.51 4.23 18.98
C SER A 2 -21.43 3.42 17.68
N ARG A 3 -20.65 3.89 16.70
CA ARG A 3 -20.28 3.10 15.52
C ARG A 3 -19.09 2.23 15.92
N ASP A 4 -19.36 0.93 15.93
CA ASP A 4 -18.47 -0.17 16.23
C ASP A 4 -17.14 -0.07 15.44
N ALA A 5 -16.02 0.13 16.15
CA ALA A 5 -14.67 0.25 15.58
C ALA A 5 -14.07 -1.09 15.11
N SER A 6 -14.91 -2.10 14.86
CA SER A 6 -14.52 -3.38 14.26
C SER A 6 -14.68 -3.34 12.74
N MET A 7 -13.82 -2.59 12.03
CA MET A 7 -13.63 -2.93 10.61
C MET A 7 -12.98 -4.31 10.57
N LYS A 8 -13.81 -5.29 10.25
CA LYS A 8 -13.41 -6.64 9.92
C LYS A 8 -12.46 -6.55 8.74
N PHE A 9 -11.24 -7.04 8.92
CA PHE A 9 -10.45 -7.44 7.78
C PHE A 9 -11.09 -8.75 7.33
N THR A 10 -12.05 -8.65 6.42
CA THR A 10 -12.55 -9.85 5.78
C THR A 10 -11.35 -10.36 4.98
N PRO A 11 -10.79 -11.54 5.29
CA PRO A 11 -9.88 -12.17 4.33
C PRO A 11 -10.67 -12.22 3.05
N ALA A 12 -10.15 -11.71 1.94
CA ALA A 12 -10.85 -11.93 0.70
C ALA A 12 -10.81 -13.43 0.46
N SER A 13 -11.93 -14.11 0.70
CA SER A 13 -12.38 -15.04 -0.31
C SER A 13 -12.17 -14.33 -1.64
N VAL A 14 -11.53 -15.02 -2.59
CA VAL A 14 -11.02 -14.55 -3.90
C VAL A 14 -12.03 -13.68 -4.73
N GLY A 15 -13.26 -13.45 -4.24
CA GLY A 15 -14.26 -12.53 -4.78
C GLY A 15 -14.45 -11.16 -4.12
N ASP A 16 -13.93 -10.86 -2.91
CA ASP A 16 -14.42 -9.70 -2.13
C ASP A 16 -13.51 -8.45 -2.13
N SER A 17 -12.21 -8.54 -2.44
CA SER A 17 -11.30 -7.37 -2.41
C SER A 17 -11.40 -6.44 -3.63
N TYR A 18 -12.20 -6.81 -4.64
CA TYR A 18 -12.50 -5.96 -5.80
C TYR A 18 -13.61 -4.91 -5.55
N ASP A 19 -14.18 -4.86 -4.33
CA ASP A 19 -15.23 -3.89 -3.94
C ASP A 19 -14.74 -2.42 -3.88
N LYS A 20 -13.43 -2.17 -4.04
CA LYS A 20 -12.85 -0.81 -4.02
C LYS A 20 -12.85 -0.09 -5.38
N MET A 21 -13.49 -0.64 -6.43
CA MET A 21 -13.70 0.11 -7.68
C MET A 21 -14.92 1.04 -7.56
N SER A 22 -14.81 2.04 -6.69
CA SER A 22 -15.92 2.88 -6.22
C SER A 22 -16.21 4.10 -7.10
N GLN A 23 -15.63 4.23 -8.30
CA GLN A 23 -16.00 5.32 -9.19
C GLN A 23 -15.88 4.94 -10.66
N CYS A 24 -16.60 5.65 -11.52
CA CYS A 24 -16.51 5.45 -12.96
C CYS A 24 -15.14 5.95 -13.45
N SER A 25 -14.36 5.11 -14.12
CA SER A 25 -13.04 5.47 -14.67
C SER A 25 -13.09 6.50 -15.82
N HIS A 26 -14.29 6.94 -16.24
CA HIS A 26 -14.47 8.00 -17.25
C HIS A 26 -14.97 9.31 -16.64
N CYS A 27 -16.10 9.25 -15.92
CA CYS A 27 -16.79 10.45 -15.42
C CYS A 27 -16.66 10.65 -13.91
N TYR A 28 -15.93 9.77 -13.22
CA TYR A 28 -15.63 9.83 -11.77
C TYR A 28 -16.84 9.84 -10.84
N LYS A 29 -18.04 9.56 -11.37
CA LYS A 29 -19.24 9.39 -10.56
C LYS A 29 -19.04 8.24 -9.57
N GLU A 30 -19.55 8.36 -8.35
CA GLU A 30 -19.58 7.28 -7.37
C GLU A 30 -20.86 6.42 -7.52
N PRO A 31 -20.81 5.11 -7.22
CA PRO A 31 -21.97 4.24 -7.20
C PRO A 31 -22.87 4.60 -6.01
N THR A 32 -24.16 4.84 -6.27
CA THR A 32 -25.11 5.20 -5.21
C THR A 32 -25.72 4.01 -4.46
N LYS A 33 -25.73 2.83 -5.09
CA LYS A 33 -26.37 1.62 -4.52
C LYS A 33 -25.60 0.34 -4.80
N LYS A 34 -25.13 0.15 -6.04
CA LYS A 34 -24.42 -1.06 -6.48
C LYS A 34 -23.10 -0.67 -7.11
N PRO A 35 -22.03 -1.45 -6.92
CA PRO A 35 -20.78 -1.28 -7.64
C PRO A 35 -21.01 -1.20 -9.15
N PHE A 36 -20.22 -0.39 -9.83
CA PHE A 36 -20.29 -0.32 -11.28
C PHE A 36 -19.74 -1.59 -11.92
N PRO A 37 -20.25 -1.99 -13.10
CA PRO A 37 -19.68 -3.11 -13.84
C PRO A 37 -18.21 -2.83 -14.15
N VAL A 38 -17.37 -3.84 -13.91
CA VAL A 38 -15.96 -3.81 -14.26
C VAL A 38 -15.76 -4.25 -15.71
N CYS A 39 -14.69 -3.78 -16.34
CA CYS A 39 -14.26 -4.20 -17.66
C CYS A 39 -14.08 -5.72 -17.68
N ALA A 40 -14.91 -6.43 -18.44
CA ALA A 40 -14.90 -7.90 -18.50
C ALA A 40 -13.54 -8.49 -18.90
N SER A 41 -12.71 -7.71 -19.62
CA SER A 41 -11.43 -8.18 -20.13
C SER A 41 -10.28 -8.05 -19.13
N CYS A 42 -10.16 -6.93 -18.40
CA CYS A 42 -9.05 -6.71 -17.47
C CYS A 42 -9.45 -6.75 -16.00
N LYS A 43 -10.74 -6.55 -15.68
CA LYS A 43 -11.32 -6.50 -14.33
C LYS A 43 -10.73 -5.42 -13.38
N GLU A 44 -10.06 -4.41 -13.94
CA GLU A 44 -9.38 -3.33 -13.20
C GLU A 44 -9.93 -1.92 -13.48
N ALA A 45 -10.96 -1.78 -14.32
CA ALA A 45 -11.60 -0.50 -14.62
C ALA A 45 -13.11 -0.66 -14.46
N SER A 46 -13.79 0.28 -13.80
CA SER A 46 -15.23 0.27 -13.54
C SER A 46 -15.91 1.40 -14.28
N PHE A 47 -17.07 1.15 -14.88
CA PHE A 47 -17.78 2.16 -15.67
C PHE A 47 -19.26 2.19 -15.31
N CYS A 48 -19.83 3.38 -15.09
CA CYS A 48 -21.25 3.50 -14.75
C CYS A 48 -22.18 3.12 -15.91
N SER A 49 -21.69 3.17 -17.16
CA SER A 49 -22.43 2.79 -18.36
C SER A 49 -21.49 2.31 -19.47
N LYS A 50 -22.05 1.64 -20.50
CA LYS A 50 -21.32 1.28 -21.71
C LYS A 50 -20.82 2.51 -22.47
N GLU A 51 -21.54 3.64 -22.44
CA GLU A 51 -21.06 4.86 -23.10
C GLU A 51 -19.79 5.38 -22.41
N CYS A 52 -19.73 5.36 -21.08
CA CYS A 52 -18.53 5.75 -20.34
C CYS A 52 -17.35 4.83 -20.65
N GLN A 53 -17.58 3.51 -20.75
CA GLN A 53 -16.55 2.58 -21.18
C GLN A 53 -16.04 2.88 -22.59
N ALA A 54 -16.93 3.15 -23.55
CA ALA A 54 -16.57 3.47 -24.92
C ALA A 54 -15.76 4.78 -25.01
N LYS A 55 -16.17 5.83 -24.27
CA LYS A 55 -15.46 7.11 -24.23
C LYS A 55 -14.08 7.00 -23.58
N ALA A 56 -13.92 6.15 -22.57
CA ALA A 56 -12.62 5.90 -21.96
C ALA A 56 -11.72 4.94 -22.77
N TRP A 57 -12.27 4.22 -23.75
CA TRP A 57 -11.56 3.18 -24.48
C TRP A 57 -10.25 3.63 -25.15
N PRO A 58 -10.14 4.80 -25.79
CA PRO A 58 -8.89 5.25 -26.41
C PRO A 58 -7.70 5.27 -25.43
N LEU A 59 -7.93 5.67 -24.19
CA LEU A 59 -6.92 5.68 -23.12
C LEU A 59 -6.81 4.31 -22.43
N HIS A 60 -7.94 3.63 -22.22
CA HIS A 60 -8.00 2.37 -21.49
C HIS A 60 -7.46 1.17 -22.28
N LYS A 61 -7.52 1.17 -23.62
CA LYS A 61 -7.17 0.02 -24.46
C LYS A 61 -5.77 -0.52 -24.19
N THR A 62 -4.77 0.36 -24.18
CA THR A 62 -3.36 -0.02 -23.95
C THR A 62 -3.19 -0.62 -22.55
N PHE A 63 -3.78 0.02 -21.54
CA PHE A 63 -3.79 -0.51 -20.16
C PHE A 63 -4.46 -1.88 -20.08
N CYS A 64 -5.64 -2.04 -20.69
CA CYS A 64 -6.40 -3.29 -20.70
C CYS A 64 -5.55 -4.43 -21.30
N GLN A 65 -4.91 -4.18 -22.44
CA GLN A 65 -4.04 -5.15 -23.09
C GLN A 65 -2.81 -5.51 -22.24
N HIS A 66 -2.14 -4.52 -21.65
CA HIS A 66 -1.02 -4.77 -20.74
C HIS A 66 -1.44 -5.59 -19.53
N ARG A 67 -2.60 -5.28 -18.94
CA ARG A 67 -3.12 -6.03 -17.80
C ARG A 67 -3.45 -7.46 -18.15
N LYS A 68 -4.09 -7.71 -19.31
CA LYS A 68 -4.35 -9.08 -19.79
C LYS A 68 -3.06 -9.88 -19.93
N LYS A 69 -2.02 -9.30 -20.53
CA LYS A 69 -0.71 -9.95 -20.68
C LYS A 69 -0.10 -10.25 -19.32
N ALA A 70 -0.15 -9.30 -18.40
CA ALA A 70 0.35 -9.49 -17.03
C ALA A 70 -0.40 -10.63 -16.30
N VAL A 71 -1.74 -10.66 -16.36
CA VAL A 71 -2.55 -11.73 -15.75
C VAL A 71 -2.24 -13.09 -16.39
N ALA A 72 -2.07 -13.15 -17.72
CA ALA A 72 -1.69 -14.39 -18.40
C ALA A 72 -0.29 -14.86 -18.00
N ALA A 73 0.68 -13.96 -17.87
CA ALA A 73 2.02 -14.29 -17.36
C ALA A 73 1.96 -14.83 -15.92
N MET A 74 1.15 -14.19 -15.07
CA MET A 74 0.94 -14.60 -13.68
C MET A 74 0.31 -16.00 -13.56
N ALA A 75 -0.52 -16.42 -14.52
CA ALA A 75 -1.11 -17.77 -14.53
C ALA A 75 -0.06 -18.90 -14.67
N HIS A 76 1.14 -18.59 -15.17
CA HIS A 76 2.24 -19.55 -15.32
C HIS A 76 3.22 -19.53 -14.13
N SER A 77 2.86 -18.84 -13.05
CA SER A 77 3.71 -18.81 -11.85
C SER A 77 3.80 -20.20 -11.23
N PRO A 78 5.00 -20.65 -10.83
CA PRO A 78 5.14 -21.92 -10.12
C PRO A 78 4.28 -21.89 -8.86
N SER A 79 3.62 -23.00 -8.57
CA SER A 79 2.84 -23.18 -7.34
C SER A 79 3.15 -24.53 -6.71
N SER A 80 3.16 -24.56 -5.39
CA SER A 80 3.34 -25.74 -4.55
C SER A 80 2.52 -25.60 -3.27
N PRO A 81 2.38 -26.64 -2.44
CA PRO A 81 1.72 -26.52 -1.14
C PRO A 81 2.32 -25.43 -0.24
N GLU A 82 3.63 -25.18 -0.34
CA GLU A 82 4.35 -24.13 0.41
C GLU A 82 4.37 -22.78 -0.32
N PHE A 83 4.00 -22.76 -1.60
CA PHE A 83 4.07 -21.58 -2.44
C PHE A 83 2.78 -21.43 -3.23
N PRO A 84 1.74 -20.80 -2.65
CA PRO A 84 0.44 -20.75 -3.27
C PRO A 84 0.47 -19.95 -4.58
N PRO A 85 -0.52 -20.17 -5.47
CA PRO A 85 -0.64 -19.44 -6.72
C PRO A 85 -0.51 -17.93 -6.52
N PHE A 86 0.09 -17.25 -7.50
CA PHE A 86 0.35 -15.81 -7.45
C PHE A 86 -0.88 -14.98 -7.08
N ALA A 87 -2.09 -15.38 -7.51
CA ALA A 87 -3.32 -14.68 -7.16
C ALA A 87 -3.55 -14.59 -5.63
N ILE A 88 -3.28 -15.68 -4.90
CA ILE A 88 -3.40 -15.71 -3.43
C ILE A 88 -2.32 -14.84 -2.80
N ARG A 89 -1.06 -14.99 -3.24
CA ARG A 89 0.05 -14.17 -2.72
C ARG A 89 -0.13 -12.69 -3.01
N LYS A 90 -0.64 -12.33 -4.20
CA LYS A 90 -0.96 -10.94 -4.54
C LYS A 90 -2.05 -10.38 -3.63
N HIS A 91 -3.08 -11.18 -3.31
CA HIS A 91 -4.12 -10.75 -2.38
C HIS A 91 -3.54 -10.50 -0.98
N LEU A 92 -2.75 -11.45 -0.47
CA LEU A 92 -2.01 -11.27 0.79
C LEU A 92 -1.05 -10.08 0.72
N LEU A 93 -0.45 -9.78 -0.43
CA LEU A 93 0.46 -8.65 -0.61
C LEU A 93 -0.29 -7.33 -0.54
N THR A 94 -1.44 -7.20 -1.20
CA THR A 94 -2.28 -5.99 -1.09
C THR A 94 -2.67 -5.74 0.36
N ASP A 95 -3.10 -6.80 1.05
CA ASP A 95 -3.43 -6.77 2.46
C ASP A 95 -2.22 -6.38 3.32
N PHE A 96 -1.08 -7.03 3.08
CA PHE A 96 0.18 -6.77 3.76
C PHE A 96 0.65 -5.34 3.55
N ILE A 97 0.57 -4.78 2.34
CA ILE A 97 0.97 -3.39 2.02
C ILE A 97 0.11 -2.37 2.77
N GLU A 98 -1.20 -2.61 2.85
CA GLU A 98 -2.13 -1.72 3.58
C GLU A 98 -1.90 -1.76 5.09
N LEU A 99 -1.48 -2.91 5.62
CA LEU A 99 -1.12 -3.08 7.03
C LEU A 99 0.31 -2.63 7.32
N ILE A 100 1.19 -2.72 6.32
CA ILE A 100 2.55 -2.27 6.40
C ILE A 100 2.52 -0.74 6.52
N TRP A 101 3.27 -0.30 7.50
CA TRP A 101 3.88 1.00 7.67
C TRP A 101 4.72 1.53 6.50
N ALA A 102 4.35 1.18 5.28
CA ALA A 102 4.88 1.73 4.04
C ALA A 102 4.91 3.25 4.17
N LYS A 103 3.78 3.85 4.57
CA LYS A 103 3.64 5.30 4.79
C LYS A 103 4.69 5.89 5.73
N SER A 104 4.98 5.20 6.83
CA SER A 104 5.99 5.55 7.83
C SER A 104 7.43 5.51 7.31
N ALA A 105 7.74 4.44 6.60
CA ALA A 105 8.99 4.24 5.92
C ALA A 105 9.20 5.31 4.84
N PHE A 106 8.13 5.64 4.12
CA PHE A 106 8.09 6.66 3.08
C PHE A 106 8.37 8.03 3.67
N SER A 107 7.68 8.42 4.75
CA SER A 107 7.95 9.68 5.45
C SER A 107 9.41 9.78 5.87
N SER A 108 9.99 8.69 6.41
CA SER A 108 11.40 8.67 6.79
C SER A 108 12.33 8.85 5.58
N ALA A 109 12.05 8.19 4.46
CA ALA A 109 12.82 8.35 3.22
C ALA A 109 12.70 9.77 2.64
N LEU A 110 11.50 10.35 2.63
CA LEU A 110 11.28 11.73 2.20
C LEU A 110 12.09 12.71 3.06
N ILE A 111 12.06 12.55 4.39
CA ILE A 111 12.79 13.41 5.33
C ILE A 111 14.30 13.34 5.07
N LEU A 112 14.86 12.15 4.86
CA LEU A 112 16.29 11.96 4.58
C LEU A 112 16.75 12.64 3.28
N GLU A 113 15.89 12.76 2.27
CA GLU A 113 16.19 13.46 1.01
C GLU A 113 15.78 14.95 1.07
N GLY A 114 15.70 15.54 2.26
CA GLY A 114 15.41 16.97 2.43
C GLY A 114 13.92 17.33 2.41
N GLY A 115 13.04 16.35 2.59
CA GLY A 115 11.60 16.56 2.69
C GLY A 115 10.86 16.52 1.35
N ILE A 116 9.53 16.64 1.42
CA ILE A 116 8.63 16.46 0.27
C ILE A 116 8.88 17.46 -0.87
N ASP A 117 9.33 18.69 -0.57
CA ASP A 117 9.59 19.71 -1.58
C ASP A 117 10.92 19.49 -2.33
N ASN A 118 11.85 18.73 -1.76
CA ASN A 118 13.16 18.45 -2.35
C ASN A 118 13.27 17.05 -2.95
N PHE A 119 12.31 16.17 -2.66
CA PHE A 119 12.31 14.80 -3.15
C PHE A 119 12.06 14.72 -4.67
N ALA A 120 12.97 14.05 -5.39
CA ALA A 120 12.87 13.87 -6.84
C ALA A 120 11.96 12.68 -7.21
N PHE A 121 10.64 12.90 -7.16
CA PHE A 121 9.60 11.87 -7.45
C PHE A 121 9.71 11.21 -8.83
N ASP A 122 10.33 11.89 -9.79
CA ASP A 122 10.57 11.39 -11.15
C ASP A 122 11.82 10.51 -11.26
N LYS A 123 12.71 10.52 -10.26
CA LYS A 123 14.02 9.84 -10.30
C LYS A 123 14.23 8.84 -9.19
N ARG A 124 13.46 8.94 -8.10
CA ARG A 124 13.62 8.14 -6.88
C ARG A 124 12.46 7.18 -6.71
N VAL A 125 12.79 5.95 -6.33
CA VAL A 125 11.84 4.89 -6.01
C VAL A 125 12.22 4.21 -4.71
N ILE A 126 11.24 3.69 -4.00
CA ILE A 126 11.48 2.79 -2.87
C ILE A 126 11.35 1.37 -3.38
N PHE A 127 12.34 0.54 -3.06
CA PHE A 127 12.34 -0.87 -3.42
C PHE A 127 12.31 -1.70 -2.14
N VAL A 128 11.34 -2.61 -2.04
CA VAL A 128 11.13 -3.51 -0.92
C VAL A 128 11.30 -4.94 -1.41
N LEU A 129 12.31 -5.64 -0.89
CA LEU A 129 12.52 -7.05 -1.14
C LEU A 129 11.73 -7.85 -0.10
N LEU A 130 10.77 -8.63 -0.59
CA LEU A 130 9.88 -9.45 0.19
C LEU A 130 10.17 -10.93 -0.05
N LYS A 131 9.98 -11.72 0.99
CA LYS A 131 9.96 -13.18 0.91
C LYS A 131 8.66 -13.69 1.51
N TYR A 132 7.93 -14.52 0.77
CA TYR A 132 6.69 -15.12 1.21
C TYR A 132 6.93 -16.08 2.38
N ARG A 133 6.03 -16.05 3.35
CA ARG A 133 6.06 -16.89 4.55
C ARG A 133 4.97 -17.96 4.49
N PRO A 134 5.30 -19.23 4.17
CA PRO A 134 4.31 -20.31 4.10
C PRO A 134 3.62 -20.57 5.44
N ASP A 135 4.31 -20.28 6.55
CA ASP A 135 3.81 -20.41 7.93
C ASP A 135 2.87 -19.28 8.35
N CYS A 136 2.52 -18.35 7.45
CA CYS A 136 1.69 -17.20 7.81
C CYS A 136 0.26 -17.57 8.21
N ASN A 137 -0.24 -18.77 7.87
CA ASN A 137 -1.61 -19.20 8.14
C ASN A 137 -2.66 -18.17 7.68
N GLU A 138 -2.44 -17.59 6.49
CA GLU A 138 -3.24 -16.50 5.91
C GLU A 138 -3.23 -15.20 6.72
N ASN A 139 -2.37 -15.04 7.74
CA ASN A 139 -2.25 -13.81 8.49
C ASN A 139 -1.59 -12.73 7.64
N PRO A 140 -2.32 -11.68 7.24
CA PRO A 140 -1.81 -10.68 6.32
C PRO A 140 -0.68 -9.84 6.92
N SER A 141 -0.52 -9.73 8.25
CA SER A 141 0.56 -8.93 8.85
C SER A 141 1.91 -9.64 8.88
N VAL A 142 1.93 -10.95 8.65
CA VAL A 142 3.15 -11.78 8.66
C VAL A 142 3.25 -12.63 7.38
N ALA A 143 2.46 -12.32 6.35
CA ALA A 143 2.45 -13.05 5.08
C ALA A 143 3.80 -12.98 4.33
N PHE A 144 4.59 -11.94 4.60
CA PHE A 144 5.92 -11.76 4.03
C PHE A 144 6.91 -11.34 5.11
N SER A 145 8.18 -11.70 4.95
CA SER A 145 9.31 -11.02 5.59
C SER A 145 9.83 -9.92 4.67
N VAL A 146 10.39 -8.86 5.27
CA VAL A 146 11.12 -7.82 4.52
C VAL A 146 12.60 -8.18 4.60
N GLU A 147 13.17 -8.69 3.51
CA GLU A 147 14.58 -9.07 3.44
C GLU A 147 15.48 -7.85 3.23
N GLY A 148 14.96 -6.83 2.56
CA GLY A 148 15.67 -5.58 2.34
C GLY A 148 14.74 -4.46 1.92
N CYS A 149 15.17 -3.23 2.14
CA CYS A 149 14.47 -2.05 1.66
C CYS A 149 15.49 -0.96 1.34
N ALA A 150 15.30 -0.26 0.22
CA ALA A 150 16.24 0.75 -0.23
C ALA A 150 15.54 1.87 -1.00
N LEU A 151 16.04 3.09 -0.81
CA LEU A 151 15.76 4.21 -1.70
C LEU A 151 16.82 4.20 -2.81
N MET A 152 16.40 4.19 -4.07
CA MET A 152 17.32 4.11 -5.20
C MET A 152 16.77 4.87 -6.41
N THR A 153 17.60 5.01 -7.44
CA THR A 153 17.15 5.53 -8.75
C THR A 153 16.47 4.45 -9.57
N GLU A 154 15.67 4.87 -10.55
CA GLU A 154 15.13 3.94 -11.54
C GLU A 154 16.20 3.20 -12.33
N LEU A 155 17.30 3.88 -12.66
CA LEU A 155 18.41 3.26 -13.37
C LEU A 155 19.06 2.15 -12.54
N GLN A 156 19.21 2.38 -11.22
CA GLN A 156 19.71 1.34 -10.30
C GLN A 156 18.73 0.17 -10.21
N MET A 157 17.42 0.44 -10.15
CA MET A 157 16.39 -0.59 -10.12
C MET A 157 16.38 -1.42 -11.42
N GLU A 158 16.45 -0.76 -12.58
CA GLU A 158 16.55 -1.42 -13.89
C GLU A 158 17.83 -2.27 -13.99
N ALA A 159 18.97 -1.75 -13.51
CA ALA A 159 20.23 -2.49 -13.52
C ALA A 159 20.20 -3.73 -12.61
N LEU A 160 19.59 -3.64 -11.43
CA LEU A 160 19.56 -4.72 -10.44
C LEU A 160 18.51 -5.80 -10.76
N PHE A 161 17.37 -5.40 -11.34
CA PHE A 161 16.21 -6.29 -11.47
C PHE A 161 15.73 -6.48 -12.91
N GLY A 162 16.38 -5.84 -13.89
CA GLY A 162 15.99 -5.91 -15.29
C GLY A 162 14.60 -5.33 -15.58
N GLN A 163 14.05 -4.56 -14.65
CA GLN A 163 12.75 -3.94 -14.79
C GLN A 163 12.89 -2.44 -14.97
N ARG A 164 12.44 -1.95 -16.12
CA ARG A 164 12.24 -0.52 -16.33
C ARG A 164 10.88 -0.12 -15.75
N ARG A 165 10.78 1.10 -15.19
CA ARG A 165 9.49 1.72 -14.85
C ARG A 165 8.58 1.64 -16.07
N VAL A 166 7.47 0.93 -15.93
CA VAL A 166 6.41 0.96 -16.93
C VAL A 166 5.56 2.18 -16.61
N GLY A 167 6.11 3.37 -16.87
CA GLY A 167 5.40 4.64 -16.79
C GLY A 167 4.26 4.60 -17.79
N GLY A 168 3.09 4.19 -17.32
CA GLY A 168 1.94 3.86 -18.15
C GLY A 168 0.88 4.94 -18.15
N ALA A 169 -0.10 4.81 -19.05
CA ALA A 169 -1.28 5.67 -19.07
C ALA A 169 -2.03 5.72 -17.72
N MET A 170 -1.99 4.63 -16.95
CA MET A 170 -2.59 4.55 -15.62
C MET A 170 -1.91 5.49 -14.62
N GLU A 171 -0.58 5.52 -14.65
CA GLU A 171 0.20 6.35 -13.75
C GLU A 171 0.04 7.83 -14.06
N ALA A 172 0.06 8.18 -15.36
CA ALA A 172 -0.26 9.53 -15.81
C ALA A 172 -1.69 9.95 -15.40
N MET A 173 -2.65 9.02 -15.42
CA MET A 173 -4.01 9.27 -14.96
C MET A 173 -4.06 9.48 -13.44
N ILE A 174 -3.34 8.68 -12.65
CA ILE A 174 -3.24 8.86 -11.18
C ILE A 174 -2.57 10.20 -10.86
N ASP A 175 -1.49 10.59 -11.53
CA ASP A 175 -0.83 11.89 -11.34
C ASP A 175 -1.77 13.04 -11.66
N ALA A 176 -2.41 13.02 -12.84
CA ALA A 176 -3.35 14.05 -13.27
C ALA A 176 -4.55 14.16 -12.31
N GLN A 177 -5.13 13.03 -11.90
CA GLN A 177 -6.22 13.01 -10.92
C GLN A 177 -5.77 13.57 -9.57
N SER A 178 -4.60 13.17 -9.08
CA SER A 178 -4.07 13.62 -7.79
C SER A 178 -3.80 15.12 -7.79
N ARG A 179 -3.21 15.64 -8.88
CA ARG A 179 -2.98 17.07 -9.10
C ARG A 179 -4.28 17.88 -9.13
N ALA A 180 -5.36 17.31 -9.67
CA ALA A 180 -6.66 17.98 -9.72
C ALA A 180 -7.43 17.94 -8.39
N SER A 181 -7.17 16.95 -7.53
CA SER A 181 -7.98 16.69 -6.33
C SER A 181 -7.29 17.01 -5.00
N HIS A 182 -5.96 17.14 -4.96
CA HIS A 182 -5.20 17.35 -3.73
C HIS A 182 -4.42 18.67 -3.79
N ALA A 183 -4.87 19.67 -3.01
CA ALA A 183 -4.10 20.89 -2.82
C ALA A 183 -2.73 20.55 -2.19
N GLY A 184 -1.66 21.12 -2.72
CA GLY A 184 -0.31 20.82 -2.25
C GLY A 184 0.31 19.53 -2.79
N TYR A 185 -0.28 18.90 -3.82
CA TYR A 185 0.31 17.77 -4.53
C TYR A 185 1.75 18.06 -4.99
N ARG A 186 2.64 17.07 -4.85
CA ARG A 186 4.08 17.15 -5.19
C ARG A 186 4.54 16.09 -6.18
N GLY A 187 3.94 14.91 -6.17
CA GLY A 187 4.29 13.85 -7.12
C GLY A 187 3.81 12.48 -6.67
N LEU A 188 4.12 11.48 -7.48
CA LEU A 188 3.88 10.07 -7.16
C LEU A 188 5.16 9.46 -6.60
N LEU A 189 5.09 8.95 -5.37
CA LEU A 189 6.14 8.10 -4.83
C LEU A 189 5.92 6.67 -5.33
N HIS A 190 6.87 6.16 -6.10
CA HIS A 190 6.83 4.80 -6.60
C HIS A 190 7.48 3.83 -5.62
N VAL A 191 6.79 2.72 -5.37
CA VAL A 191 7.23 1.69 -4.46
C VAL A 191 7.11 0.34 -5.15
N TYR A 192 8.21 -0.38 -5.23
CA TYR A 192 8.31 -1.68 -5.87
C TYR A 192 8.46 -2.74 -4.81
N PHE A 193 7.56 -3.71 -4.79
CA PHE A 193 7.57 -4.87 -3.93
C PHE A 193 8.02 -6.08 -4.75
N LYS A 194 9.28 -6.50 -4.60
CA LYS A 194 9.82 -7.69 -5.23
C LYS A 194 9.56 -8.89 -4.34
N MET A 195 8.70 -9.80 -4.80
CA MET A 195 8.60 -11.16 -4.29
C MET A 195 9.56 -12.06 -5.07
N GLU A 196 9.61 -13.36 -4.76
CA GLU A 196 10.51 -14.33 -5.39
C GLU A 196 10.41 -14.31 -6.92
N ASP A 197 9.19 -14.35 -7.44
CA ASP A 197 8.90 -14.54 -8.86
C ASP A 197 8.26 -13.32 -9.53
N HIS A 198 7.88 -12.29 -8.78
CA HIS A 198 7.18 -11.11 -9.31
C HIS A 198 7.65 -9.80 -8.70
N ILE A 199 7.41 -8.71 -9.42
CA ILE A 199 7.48 -7.35 -8.90
C ILE A 199 6.09 -6.74 -9.01
N VAL A 200 5.62 -6.14 -7.91
CA VAL A 200 4.40 -5.34 -7.88
C VAL A 200 4.80 -3.89 -7.64
N ALA A 201 4.36 -3.00 -8.52
CA ALA A 201 4.61 -1.57 -8.40
C ALA A 201 3.34 -0.88 -7.92
N GLU A 202 3.47 -0.06 -6.87
CA GLU A 202 2.44 0.80 -6.33
C GLU A 202 2.88 2.26 -6.45
N ALA A 203 1.93 3.15 -6.68
CA ALA A 203 2.17 4.59 -6.80
C ALA A 203 1.36 5.34 -5.74
N TYR A 204 2.05 6.08 -4.87
CA TYR A 204 1.44 6.79 -3.76
C TYR A 204 1.49 8.30 -4.02
N PRO A 205 0.34 8.95 -4.26
CA PRO A 205 0.28 10.41 -4.34
C PRO A 205 0.81 11.05 -3.06
N GLN A 206 1.78 11.94 -3.22
CA GLN A 206 2.32 12.75 -2.12
C GLN A 206 1.82 14.18 -2.28
N ALA A 207 1.28 14.71 -1.19
CA ALA A 207 0.88 16.09 -1.07
C ALA A 207 1.34 16.61 0.29
N HIS A 208 1.48 17.93 0.42
CA HIS A 208 1.54 18.54 1.75
C HIS A 208 0.32 18.11 2.54
N VAL A 209 0.53 17.57 3.74
CA VAL A 209 -0.57 17.37 4.67
C VAL A 209 -1.05 18.78 5.04
N LEU A 210 -2.23 19.16 4.56
CA LEU A 210 -2.81 20.48 4.82
C LEU A 210 -2.92 20.69 6.33
N GLY A 211 -2.08 21.58 6.85
CA GLY A 211 -2.02 21.96 8.25
C GLY A 211 -0.56 22.01 8.69
N ASP A 212 -0.20 23.07 9.40
CA ASP A 212 1.01 23.09 10.22
C ASP A 212 0.90 21.87 11.15
N VAL A 213 1.51 20.75 10.73
CA VAL A 213 1.71 19.58 11.58
C VAL A 213 2.61 20.16 12.66
N GLY A 214 1.99 20.60 13.75
CA GLY A 214 2.47 21.77 14.49
C GLY A 214 3.86 21.60 15.09
N GLU A 215 4.27 22.57 15.90
CA GLU A 215 5.55 22.54 16.64
C GLU A 215 5.84 21.18 17.31
N VAL A 216 4.80 20.49 17.75
CA VAL A 216 4.86 19.12 18.28
C VAL A 216 5.41 18.11 17.27
N HIS A 217 4.91 18.08 16.03
CA HIS A 217 5.42 17.18 14.99
C HIS A 217 6.86 17.51 14.61
N ARG A 218 7.19 18.80 14.42
CA ARG A 218 8.58 19.23 14.18
C ARG A 218 9.52 18.76 15.30
N LYS A 219 9.09 18.86 16.56
CA LYS A 219 9.89 18.43 17.71
C LYS A 219 10.10 16.92 17.74
N TYR A 220 9.10 16.11 17.37
CA TYR A 220 9.25 14.65 17.34
C TYR A 220 10.03 14.18 16.11
N VAL A 221 9.73 14.69 14.91
CA VAL A 221 10.42 14.36 13.65
C VAL A 221 11.93 14.55 13.78
N VAL A 222 12.38 15.67 14.33
CA VAL A 222 13.83 15.96 14.48
C VAL A 222 14.55 14.97 15.40
N THR A 223 13.83 14.32 16.32
CA THR A 223 14.43 13.36 17.27
C THR A 223 14.47 11.92 16.78
N VAL A 224 13.73 11.59 15.72
CA VAL A 224 13.68 10.21 15.22
C VAL A 224 14.90 9.97 14.33
N ASP A 225 15.66 8.93 14.66
CA ASP A 225 16.71 8.43 13.78
C ASP A 225 16.08 7.79 12.54
N HIS A 226 15.92 8.61 11.49
CA HIS A 226 15.36 8.18 10.21
C HIS A 226 16.32 7.26 9.46
N THR A 227 17.60 7.16 9.80
CA THR A 227 18.55 6.28 9.10
C THR A 227 18.26 4.79 9.34
N LYS A 228 17.55 4.47 10.43
CA LYS A 228 17.20 3.09 10.83
C LYS A 228 15.82 2.64 10.35
N TRP A 229 15.18 3.38 9.44
CA TRP A 229 13.82 3.09 9.00
C TRP A 229 13.68 1.67 8.42
N VAL A 230 14.70 1.15 7.71
CA VAL A 230 14.71 -0.21 7.15
C VAL A 230 14.79 -1.26 8.25
N THR A 231 15.65 -1.10 9.25
CA THR A 231 15.74 -2.07 10.35
C THR A 231 14.45 -2.08 11.16
N ARG A 232 13.86 -0.90 11.36
CA ARG A 232 12.51 -0.79 11.91
C ARG A 232 11.60 -1.62 11.01
N VAL A 233 11.51 -1.30 9.71
CA VAL A 233 10.95 -2.10 8.58
C VAL A 233 10.60 -3.56 8.88
N GLN A 234 11.71 -4.22 9.18
CA GLN A 234 11.86 -5.63 9.32
C GLN A 234 11.41 -6.08 10.71
N GLN A 235 11.69 -5.30 11.75
CA GLN A 235 11.25 -5.59 13.11
C GLN A 235 9.72 -5.65 13.23
N PHE A 236 8.97 -4.65 12.74
CA PHE A 236 7.50 -4.69 12.91
C PHE A 236 6.89 -5.88 12.16
N VAL A 237 7.35 -6.11 10.93
CA VAL A 237 6.88 -7.24 10.11
C VAL A 237 7.20 -8.58 10.79
N ARG A 238 8.42 -8.73 11.32
CA ARG A 238 8.84 -9.92 12.08
C ARG A 238 7.94 -10.16 13.30
N ASP A 239 7.62 -9.09 14.02
CA ASP A 239 6.85 -9.13 15.26
C ASP A 239 5.31 -9.13 15.02
N GLY A 240 4.89 -9.12 13.75
CA GLY A 240 3.50 -9.09 13.32
C GLY A 240 2.75 -7.81 13.73
N LEU A 241 3.48 -6.71 13.92
CA LEU A 241 2.95 -5.44 14.40
C LEU A 241 2.33 -4.64 13.25
N VAL A 242 1.13 -4.12 13.50
CA VAL A 242 0.36 -3.30 12.58
C VAL A 242 0.01 -1.99 13.26
N MET A 243 0.30 -0.87 12.59
CA MET A 243 -0.15 0.44 13.03
C MET A 243 -1.47 0.80 12.39
N ARG A 244 -2.38 1.37 13.17
CA ARG A 244 -3.68 1.82 12.67
C ARG A 244 -4.08 3.13 13.30
N ALA A 245 -4.54 4.09 12.48
CA ALA A 245 -5.15 5.29 13.01
C ALA A 245 -6.57 4.99 13.52
N PRO A 246 -6.94 5.41 14.73
CA PRO A 246 -8.32 5.33 15.21
C PRO A 246 -9.20 6.25 14.36
N ALA A 247 -10.47 5.87 14.20
CA ALA A 247 -11.43 6.61 13.37
C ALA A 247 -11.61 8.07 13.82
N GLU A 248 -11.45 8.33 15.11
CA GLU A 248 -11.63 9.65 15.73
C GLU A 248 -10.39 10.55 15.61
N ASN A 249 -9.21 9.98 15.35
CA ASN A 249 -7.97 10.75 15.29
C ASN A 249 -6.97 10.13 14.31
N VAL A 250 -7.02 10.59 13.06
CA VAL A 250 -6.14 10.13 11.97
C VAL A 250 -4.66 10.42 12.21
N LEU A 251 -4.33 11.31 13.16
CA LEU A 251 -2.95 11.72 13.46
C LEU A 251 -2.28 10.83 14.51
N MET A 252 -3.04 10.01 15.25
CA MET A 252 -2.52 9.22 16.37
C MET A 252 -2.51 7.72 16.03
N MET A 253 -1.40 7.21 15.49
CA MET A 253 -1.32 5.78 15.15
C MET A 253 -1.29 4.89 16.40
N GLN A 254 -2.12 3.87 16.46
CA GLN A 254 -2.07 2.87 17.54
C GLN A 254 -1.33 1.63 17.05
N LEU A 255 -0.53 1.02 17.92
CA LEU A 255 0.17 -0.23 17.62
C LEU A 255 -0.69 -1.43 18.03
N GLY A 256 -0.78 -2.42 17.16
CA GLY A 256 -1.60 -3.62 17.35
C GLY A 256 -1.07 -4.81 16.58
N ARG A 257 -1.85 -5.89 16.55
CA ARG A 257 -1.60 -7.11 15.77
C ARG A 257 -2.87 -7.57 15.09
N MET A 258 -2.74 -8.35 14.02
CA MET A 258 -3.88 -9.05 13.44
C MET A 258 -4.20 -10.31 14.25
N SER A 259 -5.47 -10.49 14.60
CA SER A 259 -5.97 -11.65 15.34
C SER A 259 -7.19 -12.24 14.63
N MET A 260 -7.22 -13.57 14.50
CA MET A 260 -8.35 -14.28 13.90
C MET A 260 -9.53 -14.31 14.90
N LYS A 261 -10.66 -13.71 14.54
CA LYS A 261 -11.91 -13.72 15.31
C LYS A 261 -13.06 -14.16 14.41
N LYS A 262 -13.69 -15.30 14.72
CA LYS A 262 -14.81 -15.88 13.94
C LYS A 262 -14.50 -16.01 12.44
N GLY A 263 -13.31 -16.53 12.12
CA GLY A 263 -12.86 -16.72 10.73
C GLY A 263 -12.52 -15.44 9.97
N LYS A 264 -12.36 -14.30 10.67
CA LYS A 264 -11.93 -13.04 10.08
C LYS A 264 -10.73 -12.47 10.81
N TRP A 265 -9.80 -11.88 10.06
CA TRP A 265 -8.71 -11.14 10.66
C TRP A 265 -9.24 -9.82 11.23
N VAL A 266 -8.84 -9.48 12.44
CA VAL A 266 -9.24 -8.25 13.12
C VAL A 266 -8.00 -7.66 13.75
N TRP A 267 -7.78 -6.37 13.50
CA TRP A 267 -6.74 -5.63 14.19
C TRP A 267 -7.12 -5.48 15.67
N VAL A 268 -6.18 -5.82 16.55
CA VAL A 268 -6.33 -5.69 18.00
C VAL A 268 -5.19 -4.83 18.52
N GLN A 269 -5.52 -3.74 19.19
CA GLN A 269 -4.55 -2.85 19.81
C GLN A 269 -3.75 -3.60 20.89
N LEU A 270 -2.44 -3.35 20.95
CA LEU A 270 -1.60 -3.84 22.04
C LEU A 270 -1.95 -3.14 23.36
N THR A 271 -1.93 -3.92 24.44
CA THR A 271 -2.00 -3.40 25.80
C THR A 271 -0.74 -2.63 26.18
N LYS A 272 -0.82 -1.78 27.21
CA LYS A 272 0.35 -1.08 27.75
C LYS A 272 1.47 -2.02 28.19
N ALA A 273 1.10 -3.18 28.76
CA ALA A 273 2.06 -4.19 29.18
C ALA A 273 2.78 -4.82 27.98
N GLU A 274 2.07 -5.16 26.91
CA GLU A 274 2.66 -5.67 25.67
C GLU A 274 3.58 -4.65 25.00
N LEU A 275 3.21 -3.36 25.00
CA LEU A 275 4.06 -2.28 24.50
C LEU A 275 5.40 -2.23 25.25
N VAL A 276 5.35 -2.24 26.58
CA VAL A 276 6.56 -2.22 27.43
C VAL A 276 7.41 -3.46 27.22
N GLN A 277 6.79 -4.65 27.10
CA GLN A 277 7.50 -5.89 26.83
C GLN A 277 8.25 -5.88 25.48
N LEU A 278 7.70 -5.17 24.49
CA LEU A 278 8.32 -4.97 23.18
C LEU A 278 9.33 -3.80 23.16
N GLY A 279 9.57 -3.14 24.29
CA GLY A 279 10.50 -2.02 24.41
C GLY A 279 9.94 -0.66 23.98
N TYR A 280 8.62 -0.54 23.81
CA TYR A 280 7.96 0.74 23.54
C TYR A 280 7.50 1.43 24.84
N PRO A 281 7.38 2.76 24.83
CA PRO A 281 6.75 3.48 25.95
C PRO A 281 5.34 2.96 26.23
N SER A 282 4.96 2.91 27.51
CA SER A 282 3.61 2.49 27.95
C SER A 282 2.51 3.39 27.41
N HIS A 283 2.84 4.63 27.08
CA HIS A 283 2.05 5.51 26.24
C HIS A 283 2.77 5.68 24.90
N PHE A 284 2.48 4.80 23.94
CA PHE A 284 2.92 5.00 22.56
C PHE A 284 2.15 6.21 22.00
N PRO A 285 2.79 7.37 21.76
CA PRO A 285 2.08 8.60 21.41
C PRO A 285 1.48 8.55 20.02
N GLY A 286 1.63 7.45 19.28
CA GLY A 286 1.15 7.30 17.90
C GLY A 286 1.78 8.22 16.87
N LEU A 287 2.68 9.09 17.34
CA LEU A 287 3.58 9.92 16.57
C LEU A 287 4.92 9.19 16.48
N LEU A 288 4.95 8.14 15.68
CA LEU A 288 6.02 8.06 14.69
C LEU A 288 5.31 8.65 13.47
N PHE A 289 5.72 9.76 12.88
CA PHE A 289 6.92 9.98 12.08
C PHE A 289 7.31 11.44 12.17
#